data_AF-X1K6W6-F1
#
_entry.id   AF-X1K6W6-F1
#
_cell.length_a   1.000
_cell.length_b   1.000
_cell.length_c   1.000
_cell.angle_alpha   90.00
_cell.angle_beta   90.00
_cell.angle_gamma   90.00
#
_symmetry.space_group_name_H-M   'P 1'
#
loop_
_entity.id
_entity.type
_entity.pdbx_description
1 polymer ?
#
loop_
_entity_poly.entity_id
_entity_poly.type
_entity_poly.pdbx_seq_one_letter_code
_entity_poly.pdbx_strand_id
1 'polypeptide(L)'
;SYGATLSSIDVSKAKAMEGVVVVRDGDFVGCAAPTSFRAAQALDALAKAASWELAPHPSSKELWAHLKEHASGGRPSTRGSVEEGLAAADKTLSAEYHVAYVQHAAMEPGAAVAEWNDDRLTVWVGSRGPFGVRSRLTEAFGIPRERVRVIVPDTGGGFGMKSGDDAAVEAARLAKAIGRPVSRRWTREEEFTWAYFRPAALIEIQAGLDAKGSIVAWDFTNINSGRAALESPYDIPNARALYQRSDSPLRQG
;
A
#
# COMPACT_ATOMS: atom_id res chain seq x y z
N SER A 1 9.73 0.65 11.39
CA SER A 1 9.69 0.07 10.02
C SER A 1 8.30 -0.51 9.77
N TYR A 2 7.93 -0.84 8.54
CA TYR A 2 6.70 -1.59 8.28
C TYR A 2 6.71 -2.92 9.07
N GLY A 3 5.59 -3.32 9.65
CA GLY A 3 5.52 -4.51 10.53
C GLY A 3 6.15 -4.36 11.91
N ALA A 4 6.71 -3.20 12.28
CA ALA A 4 7.14 -2.95 13.65
C ALA A 4 5.92 -2.81 14.59
N THR A 5 6.08 -3.29 15.82
CA THR A 5 5.05 -3.23 16.87
C THR A 5 5.49 -2.28 17.99
N LEU A 6 4.53 -1.60 18.61
CA LEU A 6 4.81 -0.64 19.68
C LEU A 6 4.95 -1.37 21.02
N SER A 7 6.17 -1.47 21.55
CA SER A 7 6.41 -2.10 22.85
C SER A 7 5.96 -1.20 24.01
N SER A 8 6.34 0.08 23.97
CA SER A 8 5.99 1.04 25.03
C SER A 8 6.04 2.48 24.54
N ILE A 9 5.32 3.37 25.23
CA ILE A 9 5.38 4.81 24.97
C ILE A 9 5.00 5.60 26.23
N ASP A 10 5.80 6.62 26.56
CA ASP A 10 5.42 7.62 27.56
C ASP A 10 4.75 8.83 26.89
N VAL A 11 3.45 9.00 27.16
CA VAL A 11 2.63 10.07 26.59
C VAL A 11 2.56 11.33 27.48
N SER A 12 3.20 11.32 28.65
CA SER A 12 3.08 12.36 29.68
C SER A 12 3.43 13.75 29.16
N LYS A 13 4.59 13.88 28.48
CA LYS A 13 5.07 15.15 27.91
C LYS A 13 4.10 15.73 26.90
N ALA A 14 3.55 14.90 26.00
CA ALA A 14 2.61 15.34 24.99
C ALA A 14 1.27 15.77 25.63
N LYS A 15 0.77 15.02 26.62
CA LYS A 15 -0.45 15.38 27.36
C LYS A 15 -0.33 16.67 28.17
N ALA A 16 0.88 17.02 28.61
CA ALA A 16 1.13 18.26 29.33
C ALA A 16 1.13 19.50 28.42
N MET A 17 1.17 19.33 27.09
CA MET A 17 1.11 20.44 26.14
C MET A 17 -0.31 21.00 26.07
N GLU A 18 -0.43 22.33 26.17
CA GLU A 18 -1.72 23.01 26.15
C GLU A 18 -2.54 22.68 24.89
N GLY A 19 -3.79 22.26 25.12
CA GLY A 19 -4.75 21.93 24.06
C GLY A 19 -4.49 20.59 23.34
N VAL A 20 -3.48 19.82 23.75
CA VAL A 20 -3.17 18.52 23.14
C VAL A 20 -3.99 17.42 23.79
N VAL A 21 -4.64 16.61 22.96
CA VAL A 21 -5.28 15.35 23.38
C VAL A 21 -4.58 14.20 22.69
N VAL A 22 -3.92 13.35 23.47
CA VAL A 22 -3.28 12.12 22.98
C VAL A 22 -4.31 10.99 22.95
N VAL A 23 -4.35 10.27 21.83
CA VAL A 23 -5.26 9.15 21.57
C VAL A 23 -4.43 7.90 21.39
N ARG A 24 -4.79 6.83 22.10
CA ARG A 24 -4.22 5.49 21.93
C ARG A 24 -5.34 4.47 21.72
N ASP A 25 -5.23 3.72 20.63
CA ASP A 25 -6.19 2.69 20.22
C ASP A 25 -5.40 1.48 19.70
N GLY A 26 -5.15 0.49 20.57
CA GLY A 26 -4.20 -0.59 20.29
C GLY A 26 -2.79 -0.03 20.03
N ASP A 27 -2.23 -0.38 18.86
CA ASP A 27 -0.93 0.11 18.37
C ASP A 27 -1.00 1.51 17.74
N PHE A 28 -2.20 2.02 17.47
CA PHE A 28 -2.35 3.39 17.00
C PHE A 28 -2.10 4.36 18.16
N VAL A 29 -1.14 5.27 17.95
CA VAL A 29 -0.93 6.43 18.80
C VAL A 29 -0.96 7.67 17.93
N GLY A 30 -1.79 8.64 18.30
CA GLY A 30 -1.85 9.94 17.64
C GLY A 30 -2.22 11.04 18.63
N CYS A 31 -2.29 12.28 18.14
CA CYS A 31 -2.78 13.40 18.94
C CYS A 31 -3.59 14.38 18.10
N ALA A 32 -4.54 15.06 18.73
CA ALA A 32 -5.19 16.24 18.22
C ALA A 32 -4.73 17.48 18.99
N ALA A 33 -4.63 18.62 18.30
CA ALA A 33 -4.26 19.90 18.89
C ALA A 33 -4.95 21.05 18.14
N PRO A 34 -5.01 22.27 18.71
CA PRO A 34 -5.69 23.40 18.07
C PRO A 34 -5.02 23.88 16.77
N THR A 35 -3.73 23.57 16.58
CA THR A 35 -2.96 23.93 15.39
C THR A 35 -2.09 22.77 14.93
N SER A 36 -1.77 22.73 13.64
CA SER A 36 -0.84 21.74 13.08
C SER A 36 0.57 21.86 13.68
N PHE A 37 1.00 23.07 14.02
CA PHE A 37 2.28 23.30 14.70
C PHE A 37 2.31 22.63 16.08
N ARG A 38 1.25 22.81 16.88
CA ARG A 38 1.15 22.17 18.20
C ARG A 38 1.05 20.64 18.08
N ALA A 39 0.29 20.15 17.10
CA ALA A 39 0.21 18.71 16.82
C ALA A 39 1.58 18.12 16.45
N ALA A 40 2.37 18.81 15.60
CA ALA A 40 3.71 18.37 15.23
C ALA A 40 4.66 18.30 16.43
N GLN A 41 4.62 19.28 17.34
CA GLN A 41 5.41 19.25 18.57
C GLN A 41 5.03 18.06 19.48
N ALA A 42 3.73 17.77 19.60
CA ALA A 42 3.25 16.63 20.37
C ALA A 42 3.66 15.30 19.74
N LEU A 43 3.55 15.17 18.40
CA LEU A 43 4.01 13.98 17.66
C LEU A 43 5.51 13.74 17.81
N ASP A 44 6.34 14.79 17.73
CA ASP A 44 7.78 14.69 17.97
C ASP A 44 8.10 14.21 19.39
N ALA A 45 7.40 14.72 20.40
CA ALA A 45 7.55 14.27 21.78
C ALA A 45 7.14 12.80 21.95
N LEU A 46 6.05 12.38 21.31
CA LEU A 46 5.59 10.97 21.29
C LEU A 46 6.60 10.06 20.60
N ALA A 47 7.11 10.46 19.43
CA ALA A 47 8.07 9.69 18.66
C ALA A 47 9.37 9.43 19.44
N LYS A 48 9.88 10.45 20.15
CA LYS A 48 11.07 10.34 21.01
C LYS A 48 10.87 9.47 22.26
N ALA A 49 9.62 9.28 22.68
CA ALA A 49 9.26 8.50 23.85
C ALA A 49 8.76 7.09 23.50
N ALA A 50 8.65 6.75 22.21
CA ALA A 50 8.16 5.47 21.75
C ALA A 50 9.32 4.47 21.60
N SER A 51 9.11 3.25 22.08
CA SER A 51 9.99 2.10 21.88
C SER A 51 9.28 1.07 21.01
N TRP A 52 9.98 0.60 19.98
CA TRP A 52 9.42 -0.27 18.95
C TRP A 52 10.22 -1.57 18.85
N GLU A 53 9.51 -2.68 18.70
CA GLU A 53 10.06 -3.94 18.21
C GLU A 53 10.07 -3.89 16.69
N LEU A 54 11.27 -3.92 16.10
CA LEU A 54 11.45 -3.79 14.66
C LEU A 54 11.27 -5.15 13.98
N ALA A 55 10.52 -5.18 12.88
CA ALA A 55 10.54 -6.30 11.95
C ALA A 55 11.80 -6.24 11.06
N PRO A 56 12.44 -7.38 10.75
CA PRO A 56 13.54 -7.43 9.79
C PRO A 56 13.04 -7.11 8.38
N HIS A 57 13.88 -6.43 7.60
CA HIS A 57 13.61 -6.09 6.19
C HIS A 57 14.84 -6.34 5.34
N PRO A 58 14.69 -6.88 4.11
CA PRO A 58 15.80 -6.97 3.17
C PRO A 58 16.28 -5.57 2.82
N SER A 59 17.59 -5.43 2.57
CA SER A 59 18.10 -4.20 1.97
C SER A 59 17.60 -4.08 0.52
N SER A 60 17.67 -2.87 -0.06
CA SER A 60 17.32 -2.67 -1.47
C SER A 60 18.15 -3.55 -2.43
N LYS A 61 19.34 -4.00 -2.02
CA LYS A 61 20.19 -4.89 -2.81
C LYS A 61 19.70 -6.34 -2.81
N GLU A 62 18.99 -6.74 -1.77
CA GLU A 62 18.51 -8.11 -1.57
C GLU A 62 17.05 -8.29 -1.99
N LEU A 63 16.36 -7.20 -2.34
CA LEU A 63 14.92 -7.21 -2.63
C LEU A 63 14.51 -8.28 -3.65
N TRP A 64 15.25 -8.45 -4.74
CA TRP A 64 14.88 -9.40 -5.80
C TRP A 64 15.04 -10.85 -5.38
N ALA A 65 16.12 -11.16 -4.66
CA ALA A 65 16.32 -12.48 -4.07
C ALA A 65 15.23 -12.78 -3.04
N HIS A 66 14.91 -11.82 -2.17
CA HIS A 66 13.82 -11.92 -1.20
C HIS A 66 12.48 -12.22 -1.88
N LEU A 67 12.13 -11.45 -2.93
CA LEU A 67 10.87 -11.65 -3.64
C LEU A 67 10.79 -13.05 -4.27
N LYS A 68 11.90 -13.56 -4.82
CA LYS A 68 11.97 -14.89 -5.42
C LYS A 68 11.84 -16.00 -4.38
N GLU A 69 12.60 -15.91 -3.28
CA GLU A 69 12.60 -16.91 -2.21
C GLU A 69 11.24 -17.03 -1.51
N HIS A 70 10.53 -15.91 -1.37
CA HIS A 70 9.22 -15.86 -0.73
C HIS A 70 8.05 -15.95 -1.73
N ALA A 71 8.33 -16.24 -3.00
CA ALA A 71 7.31 -16.43 -4.02
C ALA A 71 6.54 -17.73 -3.76
N SER A 72 5.22 -17.66 -3.79
CA SER A 72 4.36 -18.82 -3.58
C SER A 72 3.07 -18.79 -4.39
N GLY A 73 2.54 -19.98 -4.64
CA GLY A 73 1.32 -20.19 -5.41
C GLY A 73 1.47 -19.84 -6.89
N GLY A 74 0.35 -19.43 -7.48
CA GLY A 74 0.22 -19.18 -8.91
C GLY A 74 -0.31 -20.40 -9.66
N ARG A 75 -1.15 -20.15 -10.65
CA ARG A 75 -1.57 -21.15 -11.64
C ARG A 75 -1.20 -20.60 -13.02
N PRO A 76 -0.36 -21.28 -13.80
CA PRO A 76 0.04 -20.78 -15.10
C PRO A 76 -1.16 -20.78 -16.05
N SER A 77 -1.25 -19.73 -16.87
CA SER A 77 -2.00 -19.77 -18.13
C SER A 77 -1.09 -20.38 -19.18
N THR A 78 -1.44 -21.54 -19.70
CA THR A 78 -0.59 -22.31 -20.62
C THR A 78 -1.32 -22.58 -21.92
N ARG A 79 -0.61 -22.39 -23.03
CA ARG A 79 -0.98 -22.76 -24.39
C ARG A 79 0.17 -23.58 -24.99
N GLY A 80 -0.14 -24.72 -25.60
CA GLY A 80 0.89 -25.59 -26.19
C GLY A 80 1.88 -26.12 -25.14
N SER A 81 3.09 -26.46 -25.60
CA SER A 81 4.21 -26.89 -24.76
C SER A 81 5.39 -25.94 -24.95
N VAL A 82 5.67 -25.13 -23.91
CA VAL A 82 6.81 -24.21 -23.91
C VAL A 82 8.12 -24.97 -24.04
N GLU A 83 8.22 -26.13 -23.40
CA GLU A 83 9.40 -26.99 -23.45
C GLU A 83 9.68 -27.49 -24.88
N GLU A 84 8.66 -27.98 -25.59
CA GLU A 84 8.80 -28.40 -26.99
C GLU A 84 9.11 -27.21 -27.90
N GLY A 85 8.42 -26.08 -27.70
CA GLY A 85 8.65 -24.86 -28.48
C GLY A 85 10.05 -24.28 -28.32
N LEU A 86 10.62 -24.33 -27.10
CA LEU A 86 11.99 -23.90 -26.83
C LEU A 86 13.02 -24.88 -27.41
N ALA A 87 12.76 -26.19 -27.35
CA ALA A 87 13.63 -27.20 -27.93
C ALA A 87 13.68 -27.13 -29.47
N ALA A 88 12.58 -26.72 -30.10
CA ALA A 88 12.48 -26.56 -31.55
C ALA A 88 12.92 -25.17 -32.06
N ALA A 89 13.25 -24.23 -31.17
CA ALA A 89 13.63 -22.87 -31.55
C ALA A 89 15.03 -22.82 -32.16
N ASP A 90 15.19 -22.01 -33.22
CA ASP A 90 16.50 -21.71 -33.82
C ASP A 90 17.36 -20.82 -32.92
N LYS A 91 16.71 -19.98 -32.10
CA LYS A 91 17.38 -19.12 -31.11
C LYS A 91 16.58 -19.00 -29.82
N THR A 92 17.23 -19.20 -28.69
CA THR A 92 16.64 -18.99 -27.36
C THR A 92 17.27 -17.79 -26.67
N LEU A 93 16.45 -16.98 -26.01
CA LEU A 93 16.86 -15.82 -25.22
C LEU A 93 16.24 -15.92 -23.82
N SER A 94 17.01 -15.53 -22.82
CA SER A 94 16.54 -15.40 -21.43
C SER A 94 16.87 -14.03 -20.89
N ALA A 95 15.94 -13.45 -20.14
CA ALA A 95 16.13 -12.15 -19.52
C ALA A 95 15.41 -12.09 -18.16
N GLU A 96 16.03 -11.36 -17.25
CA GLU A 96 15.46 -11.02 -15.95
C GLU A 96 15.29 -9.49 -15.89
N TYR A 97 14.13 -9.04 -15.42
CA TYR A 97 13.79 -7.63 -15.29
C TYR A 97 13.32 -7.32 -13.88
N HIS A 98 13.73 -6.16 -13.37
CA HIS A 98 13.35 -5.69 -12.04
C HIS A 98 12.51 -4.42 -12.14
N VAL A 99 11.47 -4.35 -11.33
CA VAL A 99 10.64 -3.16 -11.17
C VAL A 99 10.67 -2.74 -9.71
N ALA A 100 11.16 -1.54 -9.43
CA ALA A 100 11.20 -0.98 -8.08
C ALA A 100 9.81 -0.72 -7.49
N TYR A 101 9.74 -0.61 -6.16
CA TYR A 101 8.62 0.06 -5.52
C TYR A 101 8.54 1.51 -6.00
N VAL A 102 7.33 1.95 -6.36
CA VAL A 102 7.11 3.32 -6.83
C VAL A 102 6.03 3.97 -5.99
N GLN A 103 6.33 5.15 -5.46
CA GLN A 103 5.33 5.97 -4.78
C GLN A 103 4.51 6.76 -5.81
N HIS A 104 3.22 6.91 -5.53
CA HIS A 104 2.25 7.54 -6.41
C HIS A 104 2.45 9.04 -6.55
N ALA A 105 2.97 9.68 -5.50
CA ALA A 105 3.39 11.08 -5.47
C ALA A 105 2.37 12.09 -6.04
N ALA A 106 1.08 11.91 -5.72
CA ALA A 106 0.07 12.91 -6.05
C ALA A 106 0.44 14.26 -5.42
N MET A 107 0.25 15.39 -6.11
CA MET A 107 0.68 16.70 -5.62
C MET A 107 0.00 17.07 -4.30
N GLU A 108 -1.27 16.71 -4.13
CA GLU A 108 -1.99 16.79 -2.87
C GLU A 108 -1.77 15.51 -2.03
N PRO A 109 -1.12 15.60 -0.85
CA PRO A 109 -0.99 14.46 0.05
C PRO A 109 -2.33 13.93 0.58
N GLY A 110 -2.32 12.72 1.14
CA GLY A 110 -3.49 12.15 1.84
C GLY A 110 -4.06 13.08 2.91
N ALA A 111 -5.34 13.40 2.84
CA ALA A 111 -6.02 14.28 3.80
C ALA A 111 -7.46 13.86 4.02
N ALA A 112 -7.95 14.07 5.25
CA ALA A 112 -9.34 13.86 5.60
C ALA A 112 -9.80 14.81 6.71
N VAL A 113 -11.09 15.12 6.71
CA VAL A 113 -11.79 15.73 7.84
C VAL A 113 -12.81 14.71 8.35
N ALA A 114 -12.89 14.50 9.65
CA ALA A 114 -13.91 13.64 10.25
C ALA A 114 -14.65 14.38 11.37
N GLU A 115 -15.95 14.09 11.47
CA GLU A 115 -16.84 14.62 12.49
C GLU A 115 -17.77 13.51 12.98
N TRP A 116 -17.97 13.47 14.29
CA TRP A 116 -18.94 12.62 14.95
C TRP A 116 -20.09 13.46 15.50
N ASN A 117 -21.32 13.05 15.17
CA ASN A 117 -22.55 13.55 15.76
C ASN A 117 -23.24 12.35 16.42
N ASP A 118 -23.04 12.19 17.72
CA ASP A 118 -23.37 10.99 18.48
C ASP A 118 -22.74 9.72 17.85
N ASP A 119 -23.56 8.83 17.32
CA ASP A 119 -23.16 7.59 16.66
C ASP A 119 -23.02 7.72 15.13
N ARG A 120 -23.18 8.92 14.58
CA ARG A 120 -23.07 9.19 13.13
C ARG A 120 -21.72 9.80 12.80
N LEU A 121 -21.02 9.16 11.86
CA LEU A 121 -19.72 9.59 11.35
C LEU A 121 -19.88 10.21 9.95
N THR A 122 -19.43 11.45 9.79
CA THR A 122 -19.21 12.06 8.47
C THR A 122 -17.71 12.24 8.23
N VAL A 123 -17.23 11.80 7.06
CA VAL A 123 -15.83 11.96 6.64
C VAL A 123 -15.75 12.60 5.27
N TRP A 124 -14.97 13.67 5.15
CA TRP A 124 -14.54 14.25 3.88
C TRP A 124 -13.14 13.74 3.57
N VAL A 125 -12.93 13.07 2.44
CA VAL A 125 -11.63 12.50 2.10
C VAL A 125 -11.45 12.45 0.59
N GLY A 126 -10.25 12.81 0.12
CA GLY A 126 -9.88 12.64 -1.27
C GLY A 126 -9.76 11.14 -1.60
N SER A 127 -10.74 10.58 -2.28
CA SER A 127 -10.79 9.14 -2.60
C SER A 127 -11.43 8.86 -3.95
N ARG A 128 -10.98 7.81 -4.63
CA ARG A 128 -11.64 7.28 -5.84
C ARG A 128 -12.64 6.15 -5.54
N GLY A 129 -12.74 5.71 -4.28
CA GLY A 129 -13.53 4.56 -3.86
C GLY A 129 -14.29 4.81 -2.55
N PRO A 130 -15.25 5.76 -2.51
CA PRO A 130 -15.93 6.16 -1.27
C PRO A 130 -16.66 5.02 -0.56
N PHE A 131 -17.14 4.02 -1.30
CA PHE A 131 -17.78 2.85 -0.71
C PHE A 131 -16.81 1.93 0.02
N GLY A 132 -15.58 1.78 -0.47
CA GLY A 132 -14.52 1.03 0.20
C GLY A 132 -14.11 1.71 1.50
N VAL A 133 -13.91 3.03 1.46
CA VAL A 133 -13.66 3.85 2.66
C VAL A 133 -14.79 3.68 3.68
N ARG A 134 -16.06 3.74 3.24
CA ARG A 134 -17.21 3.55 4.14
C ARG A 134 -17.20 2.18 4.82
N SER A 135 -16.89 1.12 4.07
CA SER A 135 -16.79 -0.24 4.64
C SER A 135 -15.67 -0.33 5.68
N ARG A 136 -14.52 0.29 5.40
CA ARG A 136 -13.39 0.32 6.34
C ARG A 136 -13.68 1.11 7.61
N LEU A 137 -14.38 2.24 7.51
CA LEU A 137 -14.85 2.99 8.68
C LEU A 137 -15.88 2.19 9.51
N THR A 138 -16.79 1.48 8.84
CA THR A 138 -17.77 0.58 9.51
C THR A 138 -17.03 -0.49 10.32
N GLU A 139 -16.05 -1.16 9.70
CA GLU A 139 -15.20 -2.17 10.33
C GLU A 139 -14.41 -1.58 11.51
N ALA A 140 -13.72 -0.44 11.29
CA ALA A 140 -12.84 0.17 12.29
C ALA A 140 -13.58 0.63 13.56
N PHE A 141 -14.84 1.05 13.44
CA PHE A 141 -15.61 1.60 14.57
C PHE A 141 -16.77 0.72 15.04
N GLY A 142 -17.03 -0.41 14.38
CA GLY A 142 -18.11 -1.33 14.72
C GLY A 142 -19.50 -0.72 14.62
N ILE A 143 -19.73 0.20 13.66
CA ILE A 143 -21.01 0.91 13.48
C ILE A 143 -21.68 0.54 12.15
N PRO A 144 -23.03 0.56 12.06
CA PRO A 144 -23.74 0.26 10.81
C PRO A 144 -23.38 1.22 9.67
N ARG A 145 -23.47 0.71 8.43
CA ARG A 145 -23.11 1.47 7.21
C ARG A 145 -23.96 2.74 7.03
N GLU A 146 -25.18 2.73 7.53
CA GLU A 146 -26.16 3.83 7.48
C GLU A 146 -25.80 4.97 8.45
N ARG A 147 -24.90 4.70 9.41
CA ARG A 147 -24.33 5.70 10.32
C ARG A 147 -23.05 6.35 9.76
N VAL A 148 -22.55 5.91 8.60
CA VAL A 148 -21.33 6.44 7.99
C VAL A 148 -21.63 7.13 6.67
N ARG A 149 -21.29 8.42 6.59
CA ARG A 149 -21.34 9.23 5.37
C ARG A 149 -19.92 9.57 4.93
N VAL A 150 -19.56 9.20 3.69
CA VAL A 150 -18.30 9.58 3.06
C VAL A 150 -18.59 10.60 1.97
N ILE A 151 -17.90 11.73 1.99
CA ILE A 151 -17.99 12.81 1.02
C ILE A 151 -16.63 12.94 0.35
N VAL A 152 -16.61 12.96 -0.99
CA VAL A 152 -15.38 13.12 -1.77
C VAL A 152 -15.37 14.55 -2.32
N PRO A 153 -14.52 15.45 -1.79
CA PRO A 153 -14.32 16.77 -2.36
C PRO A 153 -13.44 16.72 -3.62
N ASP A 154 -13.26 17.86 -4.27
CA ASP A 154 -12.24 18.02 -5.32
C ASP A 154 -10.88 17.54 -4.80
N THR A 155 -10.22 16.67 -5.57
CA THR A 155 -9.06 15.89 -5.12
C THR A 155 -7.88 16.07 -6.08
N GLY A 156 -6.71 16.42 -5.56
CA GLY A 156 -5.48 16.73 -6.31
C GLY A 156 -4.70 15.50 -6.80
N GLY A 157 -5.38 14.59 -7.50
CA GLY A 157 -4.79 13.37 -8.07
C GLY A 157 -4.65 12.22 -7.07
N GLY A 158 -4.36 11.01 -7.55
CA GLY A 158 -4.26 9.82 -6.68
C GLY A 158 -3.53 8.61 -7.25
N PHE A 159 -3.55 8.38 -8.57
CA PHE A 159 -2.74 7.39 -9.31
C PHE A 159 -2.74 5.93 -8.82
N GLY A 160 -3.65 5.57 -7.92
CA GLY A 160 -3.57 4.32 -7.15
C GLY A 160 -3.86 4.64 -5.69
N MET A 161 -2.89 5.25 -5.00
CA MET A 161 -2.85 5.58 -3.58
C MET A 161 -4.21 5.95 -2.95
N LYS A 162 -4.94 6.93 -3.51
CA LYS A 162 -6.25 7.40 -2.96
C LYS A 162 -7.41 6.41 -3.11
N SER A 163 -7.11 5.15 -3.33
CA SER A 163 -8.01 4.03 -3.04
C SER A 163 -7.90 3.58 -1.57
N GLY A 164 -6.85 4.00 -0.87
CA GLY A 164 -6.65 3.79 0.56
C GLY A 164 -7.53 4.69 1.43
N ASP A 165 -7.61 4.33 2.70
CA ASP A 165 -8.58 4.82 3.69
C ASP A 165 -7.92 5.34 4.99
N ASP A 166 -6.58 5.30 5.07
CA ASP A 166 -5.84 5.55 6.31
C ASP A 166 -6.13 6.94 6.89
N ALA A 167 -6.01 8.00 6.10
CA ALA A 167 -6.29 9.36 6.56
C ALA A 167 -7.72 9.52 7.09
N ALA A 168 -8.70 8.82 6.50
CA ALA A 168 -10.09 8.84 6.94
C ALA A 168 -10.27 8.15 8.29
N VAL A 169 -9.68 6.95 8.48
CA VAL A 169 -9.74 6.21 9.74
C VAL A 169 -9.01 6.97 10.86
N GLU A 170 -7.82 7.51 10.57
CA GLU A 170 -7.03 8.31 11.50
C GLU A 170 -7.79 9.57 11.97
N ALA A 171 -8.35 10.34 11.04
CA ALA A 171 -9.14 11.52 11.36
C ALA A 171 -10.36 11.15 12.22
N ALA A 172 -11.06 10.06 11.87
CA ALA A 172 -12.23 9.61 12.61
C ALA A 172 -11.89 9.13 14.03
N ARG A 173 -10.76 8.44 14.24
CA ARG A 173 -10.27 8.04 15.57
C ARG A 173 -10.03 9.26 16.45
N LEU A 174 -9.31 10.24 15.93
CA LEU A 174 -8.99 11.47 16.65
C LEU A 174 -10.26 12.28 16.95
N ALA A 175 -11.15 12.45 15.97
CA ALA A 175 -12.41 13.18 16.13
C ALA A 175 -13.31 12.55 17.20
N LYS A 176 -13.39 11.21 17.24
CA LYS A 176 -14.18 10.47 18.25
C LYS A 176 -13.64 10.73 19.65
N ALA A 177 -12.32 10.66 19.80
CA ALA A 177 -11.67 10.80 21.11
C ALA A 177 -11.80 12.20 21.70
N ILE A 178 -11.83 13.24 20.86
CA ILE A 178 -11.94 14.63 21.33
C ILE A 178 -13.36 15.20 21.29
N GLY A 179 -14.32 14.49 20.69
CA GLY A 179 -15.69 14.96 20.53
C GLY A 179 -15.85 16.22 19.67
N ARG A 180 -14.92 16.44 18.73
CA ARG A 180 -14.87 17.64 17.85
C ARG A 180 -14.38 17.25 16.45
N PRO A 181 -14.73 18.01 15.40
CA PRO A 181 -14.19 17.77 14.07
C PRO A 181 -12.65 17.82 14.05
N VAL A 182 -12.02 16.89 13.34
CA VAL A 182 -10.56 16.83 13.16
C VAL A 182 -10.21 16.85 11.68
N SER A 183 -9.29 17.75 11.31
CA SER A 183 -8.64 17.79 10.00
C SER A 183 -7.26 17.14 10.09
N ARG A 184 -7.09 16.00 9.43
CA ARG A 184 -5.82 15.27 9.30
C ARG A 184 -5.25 15.49 7.90
N ARG A 185 -4.00 15.95 7.83
CA ARG A 185 -3.26 16.11 6.56
C ARG A 185 -1.91 15.43 6.66
N TRP A 186 -1.60 14.54 5.72
CA TRP A 186 -0.30 13.89 5.60
C TRP A 186 0.75 14.92 5.21
N THR A 187 1.92 14.85 5.84
CA THR A 187 3.11 15.46 5.24
C THR A 187 3.55 14.63 4.04
N ARG A 188 4.38 15.22 3.16
CA ARG A 188 4.97 14.45 2.06
C ARG A 188 5.82 13.27 2.57
N GLU A 189 6.55 13.49 3.65
CA GLU A 189 7.37 12.47 4.30
C GLU A 189 6.52 11.32 4.86
N GLU A 190 5.41 11.64 5.53
CA GLU A 190 4.47 10.63 6.02
C GLU A 190 3.87 9.82 4.87
N GLU A 191 3.49 10.45 3.76
CA GLU A 191 2.97 9.73 2.60
C GLU A 191 4.01 8.80 2.00
N PHE A 192 5.25 9.26 1.82
CA PHE A 192 6.34 8.43 1.31
C PHE A 192 6.71 7.28 2.26
N THR A 193 6.37 7.39 3.54
CA THR A 193 6.67 6.38 4.56
C THR A 193 5.55 5.36 4.73
N TRP A 194 4.29 5.82 4.74
CA TRP A 194 3.14 5.02 5.21
C TRP A 194 2.09 4.72 4.14
N ALA A 195 2.04 5.49 3.06
CA ALA A 195 1.20 5.13 1.93
C ALA A 195 1.72 3.83 1.32
N TYR A 196 0.80 2.99 0.84
CA TYR A 196 1.22 1.80 0.11
C TYR A 196 1.87 2.18 -1.23
N PHE A 197 2.75 1.32 -1.72
CA PHE A 197 3.50 1.49 -2.95
C PHE A 197 2.84 0.73 -4.10
N ARG A 198 3.13 1.15 -5.34
CA ARG A 198 3.07 0.21 -6.46
C ARG A 198 4.03 -0.95 -6.14
N PRO A 199 3.59 -2.22 -6.22
CA PRO A 199 4.43 -3.37 -5.94
C PRO A 199 5.72 -3.38 -6.78
N ALA A 200 6.82 -3.79 -6.16
CA ALA A 200 8.02 -4.18 -6.89
C ALA A 200 7.80 -5.52 -7.62
N ALA A 201 8.59 -5.78 -8.66
CA ALA A 201 8.50 -7.01 -9.46
C ALA A 201 9.88 -7.59 -9.75
N LEU A 202 9.95 -8.93 -9.72
CA LEU A 202 10.96 -9.70 -10.42
C LEU A 202 10.26 -10.42 -11.57
N ILE A 203 10.70 -10.19 -12.80
CA ILE A 203 10.11 -10.76 -14.00
C ILE A 203 11.17 -11.59 -14.71
N GLU A 204 10.88 -12.86 -14.91
CA GLU A 204 11.75 -13.80 -15.62
C GLU A 204 11.08 -14.21 -16.93
N ILE A 205 11.83 -14.10 -18.02
CA ILE A 205 11.34 -14.39 -19.37
C ILE A 205 12.32 -15.32 -20.08
N GLN A 206 11.79 -16.36 -20.71
CA GLN A 206 12.50 -17.16 -21.70
C GLN A 206 11.70 -17.21 -22.99
N ALA A 207 12.34 -16.90 -24.12
CA ALA A 207 11.70 -16.86 -25.42
C ALA A 207 12.48 -17.69 -26.46
N GLY A 208 11.74 -18.44 -27.28
CA GLY A 208 12.26 -19.15 -28.44
C GLY A 208 11.84 -18.44 -29.74
N LEU A 209 12.79 -18.29 -30.67
CA LEU A 209 12.59 -17.69 -31.98
C LEU A 209 12.89 -18.70 -33.09
N ASP A 210 12.11 -18.68 -34.16
CA ASP A 210 12.42 -19.40 -35.40
C ASP A 210 13.47 -18.64 -36.25
N ALA A 211 13.92 -19.26 -37.34
CA ALA A 211 14.90 -18.72 -38.28
C ALA A 211 14.44 -17.42 -38.97
N LYS A 212 13.13 -17.12 -38.94
CA LYS A 212 12.55 -15.87 -39.47
C LYS A 212 12.40 -14.79 -38.38
N GLY A 213 12.71 -15.11 -37.12
CA GLY A 213 12.60 -14.22 -35.98
C GLY A 213 11.22 -14.18 -35.33
N SER A 214 10.31 -15.11 -35.67
CA SER A 214 9.00 -15.22 -35.04
C SER A 214 9.09 -15.88 -33.67
N ILE A 215 8.29 -15.43 -32.70
CA ILE A 215 8.27 -16.02 -31.35
C ILE A 215 7.48 -17.33 -31.38
N VAL A 216 8.16 -18.45 -31.17
CA VAL A 216 7.58 -19.81 -31.17
C VAL A 216 7.38 -20.37 -29.77
N ALA A 217 8.07 -19.81 -28.77
CA ALA A 217 7.90 -20.16 -27.37
C ALA A 217 8.06 -18.94 -26.45
N TRP A 218 7.26 -18.87 -25.38
CA TRP A 218 7.28 -17.78 -24.40
C TRP A 218 6.96 -18.30 -23.00
N ASP A 219 7.97 -18.35 -22.14
CA ASP A 219 7.82 -18.59 -20.71
C ASP A 219 7.97 -17.27 -19.96
N PHE A 220 6.96 -16.89 -19.22
CA PHE A 220 6.92 -15.62 -18.50
C PHE A 220 6.46 -15.83 -17.08
N THR A 221 7.30 -15.46 -16.13
CA THR A 221 6.98 -15.47 -14.70
C THR A 221 7.07 -14.06 -14.14
N ASN A 222 5.95 -13.55 -13.63
CA ASN A 222 5.88 -12.30 -12.86
C ASN A 222 5.76 -12.63 -11.37
N ILE A 223 6.75 -12.21 -10.61
CA ILE A 223 6.76 -12.35 -9.16
C ILE A 223 6.36 -11.00 -8.55
N ASN A 224 5.37 -11.06 -7.65
CA ASN A 224 4.85 -10.01 -6.77
C ASN A 224 3.91 -8.96 -7.40
N SER A 225 4.16 -8.45 -8.61
CA SER A 225 3.51 -7.20 -9.10
C SER A 225 2.06 -7.25 -9.59
N GLY A 226 1.38 -8.37 -9.37
CA GLY A 226 -0.02 -8.58 -9.71
C GLY A 226 -0.24 -9.28 -11.04
N ARG A 227 -1.51 -9.48 -11.39
CA ARG A 227 -1.95 -10.32 -12.52
C ARG A 227 -2.35 -9.55 -13.77
N ALA A 228 -2.30 -8.23 -13.73
CA ALA A 228 -2.71 -7.42 -14.87
C ALA A 228 -1.71 -7.55 -16.01
N ALA A 229 -2.21 -7.74 -17.23
CA ALA A 229 -1.41 -7.76 -18.47
C ALA A 229 -0.23 -8.76 -18.46
N LEU A 230 -0.44 -9.97 -17.91
CA LEU A 230 0.57 -11.05 -17.97
C LEU A 230 0.69 -11.68 -19.36
N GLU A 231 -0.38 -11.65 -20.14
CA GLU A 231 -0.43 -12.31 -21.44
C GLU A 231 0.28 -11.48 -22.50
N SER A 232 1.06 -12.16 -23.34
CA SER A 232 1.72 -11.54 -24.48
C SER A 232 0.66 -11.01 -25.46
N PRO A 233 0.86 -9.81 -26.05
CA PRO A 233 -0.01 -9.31 -27.11
C PRO A 233 0.20 -10.05 -28.45
N TYR A 234 1.23 -10.90 -28.56
CA TYR A 234 1.54 -11.67 -29.76
C TYR A 234 0.86 -13.04 -29.74
N ASP A 235 0.51 -13.54 -30.92
CA ASP A 235 0.03 -14.91 -31.07
C ASP A 235 1.21 -15.88 -31.05
N ILE A 236 1.41 -16.53 -29.90
CA ILE A 236 2.54 -17.43 -29.66
C ILE A 236 1.96 -18.84 -29.45
N PRO A 237 2.38 -19.85 -30.24
CA PRO A 237 1.77 -21.18 -30.18
C PRO A 237 2.07 -21.89 -28.85
N ASN A 238 3.26 -21.68 -28.30
CA ASN A 238 3.69 -22.26 -27.03
C ASN A 238 3.96 -21.17 -26.01
N ALA A 239 3.02 -20.92 -25.10
CA ALA A 239 3.13 -19.83 -24.15
C ALA A 239 2.74 -20.29 -22.74
N ARG A 240 3.50 -19.84 -21.75
CA ARG A 240 3.20 -19.97 -20.33
C ARG A 240 3.35 -18.61 -19.68
N ALA A 241 2.30 -18.15 -19.02
CA ALA A 241 2.32 -16.94 -18.20
C ALA A 241 1.92 -17.29 -16.77
N LEU A 242 2.82 -17.03 -15.83
CA LEU A 242 2.64 -17.31 -14.41
C LEU A 242 2.76 -16.01 -13.61
N TYR A 243 1.81 -15.80 -12.71
CA TYR A 243 1.98 -14.85 -11.61
C TYR A 243 2.14 -15.60 -10.30
N GLN A 244 3.14 -15.20 -9.52
CA GLN A 244 3.33 -15.66 -8.16
C GLN A 244 3.29 -14.47 -7.22
N ARG A 245 2.52 -14.59 -6.14
CA ARG A 245 2.57 -13.60 -5.06
C ARG A 245 3.84 -13.85 -4.25
N SER A 246 4.46 -12.80 -3.74
CA SER A 246 5.56 -12.91 -2.80
C SER A 246 5.21 -12.22 -1.48
N ASP A 247 5.87 -12.60 -0.39
CA ASP A 247 5.77 -11.88 0.86
C ASP A 247 6.56 -10.57 0.78
N SER A 248 5.82 -9.47 0.72
CA SER A 248 6.38 -8.16 0.42
C SER A 248 6.90 -7.47 1.68
N PRO A 249 8.14 -6.95 1.66
CA PRO A 249 8.70 -6.22 2.80
C PRO A 249 8.07 -4.83 2.99
N LEU A 250 7.31 -4.31 2.02
CA LEU A 250 6.64 -3.02 2.13
C LEU A 250 5.14 -3.17 1.91
N ARG A 251 4.37 -2.23 2.45
CA ARG A 251 2.93 -2.15 2.18
C ARG A 251 2.72 -1.87 0.69
N GLN A 252 1.95 -2.69 -0.01
CA GLN A 252 1.69 -2.53 -1.44
C GLN A 252 0.20 -2.71 -1.75
N GLY A 253 -0.24 -2.08 -2.84
CA GLY A 253 -1.64 -2.09 -3.29
C GLY A 253 -1.87 -2.94 -4.54
#